data_AF-A0A381V844-F1
#
_entry.id   AF-A0A381V844-F1
#
_cell.length_a   1.000
_cell.length_b   1.000
_cell.length_c   1.000
_cell.angle_alpha   90.00
_cell.angle_beta   90.00
_cell.angle_gamma   90.00
#
_symmetry.space_group_name_H-M   'P 1'
#
loop_
_entity.id
_entity.type
_entity.pdbx_description
1 polymer ?
#
loop_
_entity_poly.entity_id
_entity_poly.type
_entity_poly.pdbx_seq_one_letter_code
_entity_poly.pdbx_strand_id
1 'polypeptide(L)'
;MKKLNVGLVGAGWMGKMHSYCYKAYRQFFGSETLEPFLHTICEINDDLSNKAKKDFGYEYCTSNWKELIDNPEIDIINITSPNHLHYEVAKKAIEAGKHVYCEKPLTNSYKTALELAELAEKKGVKTLVGFNFIQNPAQLHARDIVKDGKLGDIHHFRGEMIADYMADPNIGHSWRNEISKAGSGQIGD
;
A
#
# COMPACT_ATOMS: atom_id res chain seq x y z
N MET A 1 -21.02 -15.21 1.24
CA MET A 1 -19.63 -15.00 1.72
C MET A 1 -19.32 -13.52 1.59
N LYS A 2 -18.65 -12.92 2.59
CA LYS A 2 -18.45 -11.47 2.61
C LYS A 2 -17.33 -11.09 1.64
N LYS A 3 -17.72 -10.54 0.48
CA LYS A 3 -16.80 -9.86 -0.43
C LYS A 3 -16.35 -8.55 0.22
N LEU A 4 -15.11 -8.15 -0.03
CA LEU A 4 -14.59 -6.84 0.35
C LEU A 4 -14.27 -6.05 -0.91
N ASN A 5 -14.99 -4.97 -1.14
CA ASN A 5 -14.82 -4.12 -2.31
C ASN A 5 -13.58 -3.24 -2.12
N VAL A 6 -12.61 -3.41 -3.01
CA VAL A 6 -11.33 -2.68 -2.99
C VAL A 6 -11.39 -1.52 -3.97
N GLY A 7 -11.17 -0.31 -3.45
CA GLY A 7 -10.81 0.87 -4.23
C GLY A 7 -9.29 1.04 -4.26
N LEU A 8 -8.68 1.10 -5.44
CA LEU A 8 -7.23 1.29 -5.59
C LEU A 8 -6.90 2.70 -6.11
N VAL A 9 -5.96 3.40 -5.48
CA VAL A 9 -5.47 4.71 -5.89
C VAL A 9 -4.03 4.60 -6.41
N GLY A 10 -3.85 4.78 -7.73
CA GLY A 10 -2.54 4.74 -8.40
C GLY A 10 -2.19 3.38 -9.00
N ALA A 11 -2.40 3.22 -10.30
CA ALA A 11 -2.18 2.00 -11.09
C ALA A 11 -0.74 1.83 -11.62
N GLY A 12 0.24 2.49 -11.02
CA GLY A 12 1.66 2.32 -11.32
C GLY A 12 2.19 0.92 -10.97
N TRP A 13 3.51 0.79 -10.79
CA TRP A 13 4.15 -0.49 -10.51
C TRP A 13 3.52 -1.26 -9.33
N MET A 14 3.37 -0.62 -8.17
CA MET A 14 2.75 -1.28 -7.01
C MET A 14 1.26 -1.49 -7.20
N GLY A 15 0.55 -0.59 -7.88
CA GLY A 15 -0.87 -0.79 -8.22
C GLY A 15 -1.11 -2.07 -9.04
N LYS A 16 -0.22 -2.34 -10.01
CA LYS A 16 -0.21 -3.59 -10.78
C LYS A 16 0.03 -4.82 -9.88
N MET A 17 1.04 -4.76 -9.01
CA MET A 17 1.39 -5.88 -8.12
C MET A 17 0.26 -6.18 -7.12
N HIS A 18 -0.34 -5.15 -6.51
CA HIS A 18 -1.46 -5.33 -5.58
C HIS A 18 -2.67 -5.94 -6.28
N SER A 19 -3.00 -5.45 -7.48
CA SER A 19 -4.10 -5.99 -8.29
C SER A 19 -3.89 -7.45 -8.68
N TYR A 20 -2.64 -7.83 -9.01
CA TYR A 20 -2.27 -9.22 -9.24
C TYR A 20 -2.47 -10.08 -7.98
N CYS A 21 -1.99 -9.62 -6.82
CA CYS A 21 -2.14 -10.33 -5.55
C CYS A 21 -3.61 -10.53 -5.15
N TYR A 22 -4.47 -9.52 -5.33
CA TYR A 22 -5.90 -9.67 -5.06
C TYR A 22 -6.56 -10.72 -5.94
N LYS A 23 -6.23 -10.78 -7.24
CA LYS A 23 -6.73 -11.83 -8.15
C LYS A 23 -6.26 -13.22 -7.76
N ALA A 24 -5.01 -13.32 -7.32
CA ALA A 24 -4.42 -14.58 -6.92
C ALA A 24 -4.88 -15.05 -5.53
N TYR A 25 -5.39 -14.15 -4.68
CA TYR A 25 -5.71 -14.39 -3.27
C TYR A 25 -6.47 -15.70 -3.04
N ARG A 26 -7.56 -15.92 -3.78
CA ARG A 26 -8.39 -17.12 -3.64
C ARG A 26 -7.65 -18.42 -4.01
N GLN A 27 -6.71 -18.37 -4.94
CA GLN A 27 -5.91 -19.54 -5.34
C GLN A 27 -4.95 -19.96 -4.22
N PHE A 28 -4.48 -19.01 -3.41
CA PHE A 28 -3.56 -19.27 -2.30
C PHE A 28 -4.28 -19.60 -0.98
N PHE A 29 -5.36 -18.89 -0.66
CA PHE A 29 -6.03 -18.98 0.64
C PHE A 29 -7.36 -19.76 0.62
N GLY A 30 -7.78 -20.24 -0.56
CA GLY A 30 -9.02 -20.99 -0.71
C GLY A 30 -10.29 -20.12 -0.67
N SER A 31 -11.43 -20.72 -1.00
CA SER A 31 -12.71 -20.03 -1.15
C SER A 31 -13.46 -19.78 0.16
N GLU A 32 -13.00 -20.30 1.28
CA GLU A 32 -13.66 -20.17 2.59
C GLU A 32 -13.31 -18.87 3.32
N THR A 33 -12.41 -18.06 2.74
CA THR A 33 -11.93 -16.80 3.30
C THR A 33 -12.66 -15.59 2.72
N LEU A 34 -12.36 -14.39 3.22
CA LEU A 34 -12.85 -13.13 2.64
C LEU A 34 -12.35 -12.98 1.20
N GLU A 35 -13.22 -12.57 0.28
CA GLU A 35 -12.87 -12.43 -1.14
C GLU A 35 -12.67 -10.95 -1.49
N PRO A 36 -11.45 -10.49 -1.81
CA PRO A 36 -11.24 -9.13 -2.30
C PRO A 36 -11.83 -9.00 -3.70
N PHE A 37 -12.71 -8.02 -3.90
CA PHE A 37 -13.29 -7.68 -5.18
C PHE A 37 -12.66 -6.40 -5.74
N LEU A 38 -12.13 -6.47 -6.95
CA LEU A 38 -11.53 -5.33 -7.63
C LEU A 38 -12.63 -4.36 -8.12
N HIS A 39 -13.07 -3.48 -7.23
CA HIS A 39 -14.26 -2.66 -7.46
C HIS A 39 -13.94 -1.44 -8.33
N THR A 40 -13.13 -0.50 -7.84
CA THR A 40 -12.81 0.75 -8.55
C THR A 40 -11.32 1.02 -8.55
N ILE A 41 -10.75 1.38 -9.70
CA ILE A 41 -9.37 1.87 -9.80
C ILE A 41 -9.33 3.35 -10.15
N CYS A 42 -8.46 4.10 -9.48
CA CYS A 42 -8.25 5.52 -9.69
C CYS A 42 -6.87 5.79 -10.29
N GLU A 43 -6.85 6.65 -11.30
CA GLU A 43 -5.63 7.21 -11.90
C GLU A 43 -5.75 8.73 -12.04
N ILE A 44 -4.69 9.40 -12.50
CA ILE A 44 -4.66 10.87 -12.60
C ILE A 44 -5.59 11.45 -13.68
N ASN A 45 -6.02 10.63 -14.65
CA ASN A 45 -6.94 11.05 -15.71
C ASN A 45 -7.79 9.87 -16.24
N ASP A 46 -8.80 10.19 -17.04
CA ASP A 46 -9.77 9.22 -17.54
C ASP A 46 -9.13 8.18 -18.46
N ASP A 47 -8.20 8.56 -19.33
CA ASP A 47 -7.54 7.62 -20.26
C ASP A 47 -6.74 6.56 -19.50
N LEU A 48 -5.94 6.98 -18.51
CA LEU A 48 -5.14 6.09 -17.68
C LEU A 48 -6.02 5.22 -16.79
N SER A 49 -7.09 5.77 -16.21
CA SER A 49 -8.01 5.01 -15.37
C SER A 49 -8.77 3.95 -16.17
N ASN A 50 -9.25 4.28 -17.38
CA ASN A 50 -9.90 3.33 -18.29
C ASN A 50 -8.92 2.23 -18.73
N LYS A 51 -7.68 2.58 -19.04
CA LYS A 51 -6.64 1.61 -19.37
C LYS A 51 -6.37 0.66 -18.19
N ALA A 52 -6.16 1.21 -17.00
CA ALA A 52 -5.90 0.42 -15.79
C ALA A 52 -7.08 -0.49 -15.45
N LYS A 53 -8.31 -0.01 -15.59
CA LYS A 53 -9.53 -0.79 -15.44
C LYS A 53 -9.49 -2.06 -16.29
N LYS A 54 -9.24 -1.89 -17.59
CA LYS A 54 -9.21 -2.99 -18.57
C LYS A 54 -8.06 -3.95 -18.28
N ASP A 55 -6.84 -3.42 -18.12
CA ASP A 55 -5.64 -4.24 -17.99
C ASP A 55 -5.63 -5.01 -16.65
N PHE A 56 -6.12 -4.39 -15.58
CA PHE A 56 -6.09 -4.96 -14.24
C PHE A 56 -7.42 -5.59 -13.82
N GLY A 57 -8.48 -5.48 -14.63
CA GLY A 57 -9.76 -6.16 -14.41
C GLY A 57 -10.57 -5.62 -13.23
N TYR A 58 -10.68 -4.30 -13.11
CA TYR A 58 -11.60 -3.65 -12.17
C TYR A 58 -12.98 -3.44 -12.80
N GLU A 59 -14.03 -3.46 -11.98
CA GLU A 59 -15.42 -3.25 -12.44
C GLU A 59 -15.68 -1.79 -12.87
N TYR A 60 -15.07 -0.83 -12.16
CA TYR A 60 -15.21 0.60 -12.38
C TYR A 60 -13.85 1.31 -12.37
N CYS A 61 -13.84 2.56 -12.86
CA CYS A 61 -12.67 3.43 -12.76
C CYS A 61 -13.09 4.89 -12.61
N THR A 62 -12.15 5.71 -12.14
CA THR A 62 -12.33 7.17 -12.02
C THR A 62 -10.98 7.87 -12.12
N SER A 63 -10.99 9.17 -12.40
CA SER A 63 -9.85 10.06 -12.29
C SER A 63 -9.80 10.84 -10.98
N ASN A 64 -10.74 10.60 -10.06
CA ASN A 64 -10.88 11.35 -8.81
C ASN A 64 -10.99 10.40 -7.61
N TRP A 65 -9.91 10.29 -6.84
CA TRP A 65 -9.83 9.37 -5.70
C TRP A 65 -10.85 9.69 -4.59
N LYS A 66 -11.39 10.91 -4.52
CA LYS A 66 -12.43 11.25 -3.54
C LYS A 66 -13.70 10.44 -3.77
N GLU A 67 -14.02 10.11 -5.03
CA GLU A 67 -15.17 9.26 -5.37
C GLU A 67 -15.03 7.84 -4.81
N LEU A 68 -13.81 7.32 -4.65
CA LEU A 68 -13.61 6.01 -4.00
C LEU A 68 -13.96 6.09 -2.50
N ILE A 69 -13.64 7.20 -1.86
CA ILE A 69 -13.88 7.38 -0.41
C ILE A 69 -15.37 7.60 -0.15
N ASP A 70 -16.01 8.41 -0.99
CA ASP A 70 -17.43 8.77 -0.87
C ASP A 70 -18.35 7.62 -1.31
N ASN A 71 -17.84 6.62 -2.06
CA ASN A 71 -18.63 5.47 -2.47
C ASN A 71 -18.94 4.55 -1.26
N PRO A 72 -20.21 4.36 -0.87
CA PRO A 72 -20.59 3.52 0.26
C PRO A 72 -20.31 2.03 0.02
N GLU A 73 -20.17 1.59 -1.22
CA GLU A 73 -19.90 0.20 -1.58
C GLU A 73 -18.45 -0.22 -1.33
N ILE A 74 -17.50 0.72 -1.29
CA ILE A 74 -16.08 0.40 -1.11
C ILE A 74 -15.76 0.15 0.37
N ASP A 75 -15.10 -0.97 0.68
CA ASP A 75 -14.71 -1.33 2.05
C ASP A 75 -13.25 -0.93 2.36
N ILE A 76 -12.36 -1.09 1.37
CA ILE A 76 -10.92 -0.90 1.51
C ILE A 76 -10.44 0.16 0.51
N ILE A 77 -9.66 1.12 0.98
CA ILE A 77 -8.87 2.02 0.15
C ILE A 77 -7.42 1.54 0.15
N ASN A 78 -6.96 1.07 -1.01
CA ASN A 78 -5.58 0.64 -1.26
C ASN A 78 -4.81 1.76 -1.99
N ILE A 79 -3.83 2.35 -1.33
CA ILE A 79 -3.10 3.54 -1.77
C ILE A 79 -1.72 3.11 -2.26
N THR A 80 -1.52 3.16 -3.58
CA THR A 80 -0.27 2.80 -4.27
C THR A 80 0.27 3.96 -5.12
N SER A 81 -0.21 5.17 -4.84
CA SER A 81 0.22 6.44 -5.43
C SER A 81 1.58 6.90 -4.87
N PRO A 82 2.17 8.01 -5.37
CA PRO A 82 3.39 8.56 -4.77
C PRO A 82 3.20 9.09 -3.33
N ASN A 83 4.29 9.15 -2.56
CA ASN A 83 4.31 9.39 -1.11
C ASN A 83 3.53 10.63 -0.65
N HIS A 84 3.63 11.75 -1.38
CA HIS A 84 2.96 13.00 -1.03
C HIS A 84 1.43 12.91 -0.96
N LEU A 85 0.80 11.92 -1.61
CA LEU A 85 -0.65 11.72 -1.55
C LEU A 85 -1.09 10.81 -0.40
N HIS A 86 -0.18 10.03 0.20
CA HIS A 86 -0.52 9.02 1.20
C HIS A 86 -1.31 9.62 2.38
N TYR A 87 -0.80 10.71 2.95
CA TYR A 87 -1.40 11.31 4.15
C TYR A 87 -2.83 11.80 3.89
N GLU A 88 -3.06 12.58 2.83
CA GLU A 88 -4.39 13.13 2.56
C GLU A 88 -5.40 12.02 2.26
N VAL A 89 -5.04 11.07 1.38
CA VAL A 89 -5.93 9.98 0.98
C VAL A 89 -6.23 9.06 2.16
N ALA A 90 -5.20 8.65 2.93
CA ALA A 90 -5.38 7.79 4.10
C ALA A 90 -6.23 8.47 5.18
N LYS A 91 -5.96 9.74 5.49
CA LYS A 91 -6.73 10.49 6.49
C LYS A 91 -8.22 10.52 6.13
N LYS A 92 -8.55 10.90 4.89
CA LYS A 92 -9.96 10.97 4.45
C LYS A 92 -10.63 9.59 4.43
N ALA A 93 -9.91 8.55 4.00
CA ALA A 93 -10.42 7.18 4.01
C ALA A 93 -10.74 6.70 5.43
N ILE A 94 -9.84 6.95 6.38
CA ILE A 94 -10.04 6.61 7.80
C ILE A 94 -11.20 7.44 8.39
N GLU A 95 -11.28 8.74 8.10
CA GLU A 95 -12.37 9.61 8.55
C GLU A 95 -13.74 9.09 8.10
N ALA A 96 -13.82 8.58 6.86
CA ALA A 96 -14.99 7.95 6.26
C ALA A 96 -15.23 6.50 6.72
N GLY A 97 -14.40 5.95 7.62
CA GLY A 97 -14.58 4.62 8.18
C GLY A 97 -14.13 3.47 7.28
N LYS A 98 -13.36 3.76 6.22
CA LYS A 98 -12.82 2.73 5.32
C LYS A 98 -11.57 2.08 5.93
N HIS A 99 -11.35 0.81 5.64
CA HIS A 99 -10.07 0.17 5.92
C HIS A 99 -9.01 0.71 4.95
N VAL A 100 -7.76 0.83 5.38
CA VAL A 100 -6.68 1.43 4.56
C VAL A 100 -5.50 0.50 4.43
N TYR A 101 -5.10 0.22 3.19
CA TYR A 101 -3.81 -0.39 2.88
C TYR A 101 -2.98 0.66 2.13
N CYS A 102 -1.90 1.16 2.72
CA CYS A 102 -1.07 2.22 2.13
C CYS A 102 0.33 1.72 1.82
N GLU A 103 0.88 2.10 0.68
CA GLU A 103 2.29 1.89 0.37
C GLU A 103 3.23 2.59 1.36
N LYS A 104 4.46 2.09 1.42
CA LYS A 104 5.54 2.69 2.21
C LYS A 104 6.23 3.80 1.40
N PRO A 105 6.83 4.81 2.06
CA PRO A 105 6.69 5.13 3.47
C PRO A 105 5.28 5.65 3.76
N LEU A 106 4.75 5.41 4.98
CA LEU A 106 3.37 5.76 5.32
C LEU A 106 3.07 7.25 5.11
N THR A 107 3.98 8.14 5.54
CA THR A 107 3.97 9.57 5.22
C THR A 107 5.40 10.11 5.22
N ASN A 108 5.57 11.39 4.88
CA ASN A 108 6.86 12.08 4.88
C ASN A 108 7.33 12.56 6.27
N SER A 109 6.57 12.32 7.36
CA SER A 109 6.99 12.72 8.71
C SER A 109 6.43 11.81 9.81
N TYR A 110 7.16 11.69 10.92
CA TYR A 110 6.67 10.97 12.11
C TYR A 110 5.34 11.55 12.61
N LYS A 111 5.22 12.88 12.67
CA LYS A 111 4.01 13.55 13.18
C LYS A 111 2.76 13.17 12.39
N THR A 112 2.82 13.21 11.07
CA THR A 112 1.70 12.85 10.19
C THR A 112 1.41 11.35 10.21
N ALA A 113 2.43 10.50 10.34
CA ALA A 113 2.24 9.06 10.50
C ALA A 113 1.54 8.71 11.83
N LEU A 114 1.96 9.33 12.93
CA LEU A 114 1.36 9.14 14.25
C LEU A 114 -0.11 9.58 14.26
N GLU A 115 -0.42 10.73 13.67
CA GLU A 115 -1.79 11.22 13.56
C GLU A 115 -2.71 10.21 12.85
N LEU A 116 -2.25 9.60 11.75
CA LEU A 116 -3.03 8.57 11.04
C LEU A 116 -3.23 7.31 11.90
N ALA A 117 -2.23 6.90 12.66
CA ALA A 117 -2.31 5.73 13.55
C ALA A 117 -3.35 5.95 14.65
N GLU A 118 -3.26 7.07 15.37
CA GLU A 118 -4.21 7.44 16.43
C GLU A 118 -5.64 7.60 15.89
N LEU A 119 -5.78 8.20 14.70
CA LEU A 119 -7.07 8.35 14.05
C LEU A 119 -7.68 7.01 13.65
N ALA A 120 -6.88 6.07 13.12
CA ALA A 120 -7.32 4.73 12.77
C ALA A 120 -7.80 3.95 13.99
N GLU A 121 -7.07 4.03 15.11
CA GLU A 121 -7.47 3.43 16.39
C GLU A 121 -8.79 4.01 16.88
N LYS A 122 -8.92 5.35 16.89
CA LYS A 122 -10.14 6.05 17.30
C LYS A 122 -11.36 5.67 16.45
N LYS A 123 -11.16 5.47 15.14
CA LYS A 123 -12.22 5.10 14.20
C LYS A 123 -12.51 3.59 14.18
N GLY A 124 -11.64 2.78 14.78
CA GLY A 124 -11.77 1.32 14.81
C GLY A 124 -11.58 0.64 13.45
N VAL A 125 -10.94 1.32 12.49
CA VAL A 125 -10.68 0.76 11.15
C VAL A 125 -9.38 -0.05 11.15
N LYS A 126 -9.28 -1.03 10.25
CA LYS A 126 -8.05 -1.78 10.03
C LYS A 126 -7.14 -1.02 9.07
N THR A 127 -5.85 -0.97 9.39
CA THR A 127 -4.83 -0.35 8.55
C THR A 127 -3.64 -1.29 8.35
N LEU A 128 -2.96 -1.15 7.21
CA LEU A 128 -1.73 -1.86 6.88
C LEU A 128 -0.80 -0.96 6.06
N VAL A 129 0.50 -1.03 6.33
CA VAL A 129 1.55 -0.38 5.53
C VAL A 129 2.27 -1.41 4.67
N GLY A 130 2.58 -1.07 3.42
CA GLY A 130 3.20 -1.91 2.38
C GLY A 130 4.64 -2.38 2.61
N PHE A 131 5.03 -2.68 3.85
CA PHE A 131 6.30 -3.38 4.12
C PHE A 131 6.18 -4.86 3.73
N ASN A 132 6.16 -5.16 2.43
CA ASN A 132 5.88 -6.52 1.94
C ASN A 132 7.01 -7.52 2.24
N PHE A 133 8.27 -7.08 2.37
CA PHE A 133 9.40 -7.99 2.60
C PHE A 133 9.32 -8.76 3.92
N ILE A 134 8.70 -8.19 4.95
CA ILE A 134 8.52 -8.89 6.24
C ILE A 134 7.51 -10.06 6.16
N GLN A 135 6.80 -10.20 5.03
CA GLN A 135 5.88 -11.32 4.78
C GLN A 135 6.57 -12.50 4.05
N ASN A 136 7.85 -12.39 3.71
CA ASN A 136 8.60 -13.51 3.14
C ASN A 136 8.65 -14.67 4.15
N PRO A 137 8.34 -15.93 3.76
CA PRO A 137 8.38 -17.08 4.67
C PRO A 137 9.70 -17.24 5.45
N ALA A 138 10.84 -16.88 4.84
CA ALA A 138 12.13 -16.90 5.53
C ALA A 138 12.21 -15.85 6.66
N GLN A 139 11.65 -14.67 6.45
CA GLN A 139 11.58 -13.61 7.48
C GLN A 139 10.61 -13.98 8.60
N LEU A 140 9.46 -14.57 8.24
CA LEU A 140 8.50 -15.09 9.21
C LEU A 140 9.11 -16.21 10.06
N HIS A 141 9.86 -17.11 9.44
CA HIS A 141 10.56 -18.17 10.16
C HIS A 141 11.67 -17.63 11.07
N ALA A 142 12.46 -16.66 10.60
CA ALA A 142 13.48 -15.99 11.41
C ALA A 142 12.85 -15.30 12.64
N ARG A 143 11.71 -14.62 12.46
CA ARG A 143 10.92 -14.05 13.58
C ARG A 143 10.53 -15.14 14.58
N ASP A 144 10.06 -16.30 14.12
CA ASP A 144 9.64 -17.38 15.00
C ASP A 144 10.83 -17.98 15.76
N ILE A 145 11.99 -18.14 15.13
CA ILE A 145 13.24 -18.55 15.80
C ILE A 145 13.59 -17.59 16.95
N VAL A 146 13.52 -16.27 16.70
CA VAL A 146 13.81 -15.25 17.71
C VAL A 146 12.75 -15.29 18.83
N LYS A 147 11.47 -15.33 18.46
CA LYS A 147 10.34 -15.34 19.41
C LYS A 147 10.34 -16.58 20.30
N ASP A 148 10.73 -17.72 19.76
CA ASP A 148 10.85 -18.99 20.49
C ASP A 148 12.09 -19.04 21.41
N GLY A 149 12.90 -17.98 21.45
CA GLY A 149 14.09 -17.89 22.31
C GLY A 149 15.24 -18.79 21.87
N LYS A 150 15.22 -19.32 20.64
CA LYS A 150 16.20 -20.30 20.15
C LYS A 150 17.61 -19.74 19.98
N LEU A 151 17.76 -18.41 19.96
CA LEU A 151 19.04 -17.71 19.83
C LEU A 151 19.58 -17.16 21.16
N GLY A 152 18.83 -17.32 22.26
CA GLY A 152 19.13 -16.63 23.52
C GLY A 152 19.00 -15.11 23.39
N ASP A 153 19.88 -14.37 24.07
CA ASP A 153 19.88 -12.91 24.05
C ASP A 153 20.46 -12.37 22.74
N ILE A 154 19.71 -11.48 22.08
CA ILE A 154 20.17 -10.81 20.86
C ILE A 154 21.02 -9.60 21.25
N HIS A 155 22.32 -9.68 21.01
CA HIS A 155 23.25 -8.59 21.32
C HIS A 155 23.57 -7.67 20.12
N HIS A 156 23.29 -8.10 18.89
CA HIS A 156 23.66 -7.36 17.69
C HIS A 156 22.69 -7.61 16.53
N PHE A 157 22.44 -6.57 15.74
CA PHE A 157 21.71 -6.62 14.48
C PHE A 157 22.45 -5.79 13.43
N ARG A 158 22.56 -6.34 12.22
CA ARG A 158 23.05 -5.64 11.03
C ARG A 158 22.06 -5.86 9.91
N GLY A 159 21.60 -4.76 9.30
CA GLY A 159 20.70 -4.77 8.15
C GLY A 159 21.25 -3.87 7.05
N GLU A 160 21.17 -4.34 5.81
CA GLU A 160 21.62 -3.61 4.63
C GLU A 160 20.57 -3.71 3.54
N MET A 161 20.26 -2.59 2.90
CA MET A 161 19.46 -2.53 1.68
C MET A 161 20.29 -1.81 0.64
N ILE A 162 20.87 -2.60 -0.27
CA ILE A 162 21.76 -2.11 -1.32
C ILE A 162 21.02 -2.25 -2.63
N ALA A 163 20.96 -1.15 -3.39
CA ALA A 163 20.30 -1.11 -4.68
C ALA A 163 21.06 -0.19 -5.64
N ASP A 164 21.01 -0.50 -6.93
CA ASP A 164 21.76 0.19 -8.00
C ASP A 164 20.85 0.84 -9.05
N TYR A 165 19.53 0.88 -8.83
CA TYR A 165 18.55 1.37 -9.80
C TYR A 165 18.67 2.88 -10.14
N MET A 166 19.53 3.64 -9.44
CA MET A 166 19.89 5.03 -9.76
C MET A 166 21.42 5.22 -9.88
N ALA A 167 22.19 4.14 -10.08
CA ALA A 167 23.65 4.22 -10.14
C ALA A 167 24.18 4.83 -11.45
N ASP A 168 23.43 4.72 -12.55
CA ASP A 168 23.76 5.37 -13.81
C ASP A 168 23.40 6.87 -13.73
N PRO A 169 24.38 7.80 -13.89
CA PRO A 169 24.13 9.22 -13.83
C PRO A 169 23.25 9.75 -14.97
N ASN A 170 23.00 8.95 -16.01
CA ASN A 170 22.13 9.30 -17.13
C ASN A 170 20.65 8.94 -16.89
N ILE A 171 20.33 8.26 -15.79
CA ILE A 171 18.93 8.02 -15.42
C ILE A 171 18.25 9.35 -15.15
N GLY A 172 17.16 9.60 -15.89
CA GLY A 172 16.42 10.84 -15.83
C GLY A 172 15.85 11.16 -14.44
N HIS A 173 15.67 12.44 -14.17
CA HIS A 173 15.08 12.93 -12.93
C HIS A 173 13.63 12.44 -12.76
N SER A 174 13.29 11.94 -11.57
CA SER A 174 11.96 11.45 -11.24
C SER A 174 11.47 12.03 -9.91
N TRP A 175 10.20 11.76 -9.55
CA TRP A 175 9.64 12.20 -8.27
C TRP A 175 10.44 11.68 -7.05
N ARG A 176 11.18 10.56 -7.19
CA ARG A 176 12.07 10.03 -6.14
C ARG A 176 13.25 10.93 -5.85
N ASN A 177 13.58 11.83 -6.77
CA ASN A 177 14.67 12.80 -6.65
C ASN A 177 14.20 14.16 -6.10
N GLU A 178 12.91 14.32 -5.82
CA GLU A 178 12.30 15.56 -5.34
C GLU A 178 11.86 15.43 -3.88
N ILE A 179 12.47 16.18 -2.95
CA ILE A 179 12.11 16.16 -1.51
C ILE A 179 10.63 16.47 -1.31
N SER A 180 10.06 17.41 -2.09
CA SER A 180 8.64 17.80 -2.00
C SER A 180 7.68 16.66 -2.32
N LYS A 181 8.10 15.66 -3.10
CA LYS A 181 7.25 14.52 -3.50
C LYS A 181 7.57 13.25 -2.72
N ALA A 182 8.85 12.91 -2.57
CA ALA A 182 9.28 11.67 -1.93
C ALA A 182 9.54 11.81 -0.42
N GLY A 183 9.73 13.03 0.09
CA GLY A 183 10.13 13.30 1.47
C GLY A 183 11.62 13.09 1.72
N SER A 184 12.19 11.99 1.21
CA SER A 184 13.62 11.67 1.27
C SER A 184 14.02 10.79 0.07
N GLY A 185 15.29 10.36 0.01
CA GLY A 185 15.78 9.37 -0.96
C GLY A 185 15.78 7.95 -0.40
N GLN A 186 16.92 7.24 -0.52
CA GLN A 186 17.13 5.85 -0.08
C GLN A 186 16.69 5.54 1.36
N ILE A 187 16.65 6.54 2.25
CA ILE A 187 16.24 6.34 3.64
C ILE A 187 14.74 6.05 3.77
N GLY A 188 13.92 6.61 2.88
CA GLY A 188 12.46 6.47 2.92
C GLY A 188 11.86 5.52 1.87
N ASP A 189 12.58 5.26 0.77
CA ASP A 189 12.18 4.28 -0.27
C ASP A 189 12.56 2.86 0.16
#